data_AF-A0A9P5TW15-F1
#
_entry.id   AF-A0A9P5TW15-F1
#
_cell.length_a   1.000
_cell.length_b   1.000
_cell.length_c   1.000
_cell.angle_alpha   90.00
_cell.angle_beta   90.00
_cell.angle_gamma   90.00
#
_symmetry.space_group_name_H-M   'P 1'
#
loop_
_entity.id
_entity.type
_entity.pdbx_description
1 polymer ?
#
loop_
_entity_poly.entity_id
_entity_poly.type
_entity_poly.pdbx_seq_one_letter_code
_entity_poly.pdbx_strand_id
1 'polypeptide(L)'
;MSVLFHRRLPPDQPPPCRNSIVHGKRTPLYGLAWVCSPHQLSKNLGGVPTGRGKHRDVISAQWKGPFSYELSPSAVFGMDGNYYLVAEWNEPHPGHTSEAIIEAARKAVGVDKDVTLEATLQWYRFPLTWLVQEEREKEKLALKGMEKFTKPTPWCNLDNLAASVCTVLKYNEPPEARKLVIGRWLYVFKAEAPKIYLEYYISKTQSTYLIGETGHPSCSKKHAAIHTRRNLTRALFANIALAVSS
;
A
#
# COMPACT_ATOMS: atom_id res chain seq x y z
N MET A 1 5.49 -28.27 11.78
CA MET A 1 5.12 -27.42 10.63
C MET A 1 4.21 -26.30 11.13
N SER A 2 4.63 -25.05 11.04
CA SER A 2 3.80 -23.92 11.45
C SER A 2 2.65 -23.77 10.45
N VAL A 3 1.41 -23.92 10.90
CA VAL A 3 0.26 -23.66 10.03
C VAL A 3 0.26 -22.17 9.69
N LEU A 4 0.35 -21.93 8.40
CA LEU A 4 0.30 -20.62 7.79
C LEU A 4 -1.11 -20.47 7.20
N PHE A 5 -1.97 -19.71 7.87
CA PHE A 5 -3.24 -19.29 7.29
C PHE A 5 -2.94 -18.37 6.10
N HIS A 6 -3.08 -18.90 4.89
CA HIS A 6 -2.79 -18.20 3.64
C HIS A 6 -3.63 -16.94 3.54
N ARG A 7 -3.04 -15.85 3.02
CA ARG A 7 -3.76 -14.57 2.92
C ARG A 7 -4.93 -14.62 1.94
N ARG A 8 -4.80 -15.45 0.90
CA ARG A 8 -5.81 -15.70 -0.12
C ARG A 8 -6.01 -17.19 -0.29
N LEU A 9 -7.24 -17.61 -0.55
CA LEU A 9 -7.56 -18.97 -0.94
C LEU A 9 -8.43 -18.95 -2.21
N PRO A 10 -8.29 -19.97 -3.07
CA PRO A 10 -9.21 -20.20 -4.18
C PRO A 10 -10.66 -20.28 -3.70
N PRO A 11 -11.66 -19.84 -4.49
CA PRO A 11 -13.06 -19.84 -4.09
C PRO A 11 -13.59 -21.25 -3.77
N ASP A 12 -13.07 -22.28 -4.45
CA ASP A 12 -13.37 -23.70 -4.26
C ASP A 12 -12.73 -24.31 -2.99
N GLN A 13 -11.88 -23.55 -2.29
CA GLN A 13 -11.20 -23.98 -1.08
C GLN A 13 -11.55 -23.06 0.10
N PRO A 14 -12.75 -23.24 0.69
CA PRO A 14 -13.20 -22.39 1.77
C PRO A 14 -12.28 -22.53 3.01
N PRO A 15 -11.93 -21.41 3.66
CA PRO A 15 -11.19 -21.46 4.91
C PRO A 15 -12.03 -22.09 6.02
N PRO A 16 -11.40 -22.64 7.07
CA PRO A 16 -12.12 -23.11 8.25
C PRO A 16 -12.96 -21.98 8.87
N CYS A 17 -14.01 -22.33 9.61
CA CYS A 17 -14.84 -21.34 10.30
C CYS A 17 -13.99 -20.44 11.20
N ARG A 18 -14.30 -19.15 11.23
CA ARG A 18 -13.62 -18.17 12.08
C ARG A 18 -13.56 -18.65 13.54
N ASN A 19 -12.43 -18.39 14.20
CA ASN A 19 -12.15 -18.75 15.59
C ASN A 19 -12.11 -20.26 15.91
N SER A 20 -12.33 -21.15 14.93
CA SER A 20 -12.06 -22.58 15.09
C SER A 20 -10.58 -22.82 15.42
N ILE A 21 -10.28 -23.85 16.20
CA ILE A 21 -8.90 -24.23 16.52
C ILE A 21 -8.40 -25.20 15.46
N VAL A 22 -7.46 -24.74 14.63
CA VAL A 22 -6.80 -25.54 13.61
C VAL A 22 -5.31 -25.56 13.94
N HIS A 23 -4.80 -26.74 14.29
CA HIS A 23 -3.40 -26.95 14.69
C HIS A 23 -2.93 -25.98 15.81
N GLY A 24 -3.76 -25.81 16.84
CA GLY A 24 -3.44 -24.98 18.02
C GLY A 24 -3.54 -23.47 17.79
N LYS A 25 -4.01 -23.02 16.62
CA LYS A 25 -4.23 -21.60 16.32
C LYS A 25 -5.70 -21.34 15.99
N ARG A 26 -6.18 -20.15 16.37
CA ARG A 26 -7.52 -19.69 15.99
C ARG A 26 -7.52 -19.25 14.53
N THR A 27 -8.48 -19.75 13.77
CA THR A 27 -8.68 -19.37 12.38
C THR A 27 -9.09 -17.90 12.28
N PRO A 28 -8.44 -17.09 11.42
CA PRO A 28 -8.76 -15.68 11.27
C PRO A 28 -10.07 -15.47 10.49
N LEU A 29 -10.51 -14.22 10.39
CA LEU A 29 -11.65 -13.84 9.56
C LEU A 29 -11.24 -13.84 8.09
N TYR A 30 -12.06 -14.49 7.27
CA TYR A 30 -12.00 -14.47 5.81
C TYR A 30 -13.32 -14.03 5.23
N GLY A 31 -13.27 -13.28 4.13
CA GLY A 31 -14.42 -12.95 3.30
C GLY A 31 -14.20 -13.43 1.87
N LEU A 32 -15.18 -14.12 1.30
CA LEU A 32 -15.24 -14.42 -0.12
C LEU A 32 -15.66 -13.15 -0.84
N ALA A 33 -14.80 -12.62 -1.70
CA ALA A 33 -15.02 -11.30 -2.28
C ALA A 33 -14.60 -11.18 -3.74
N TRP A 34 -15.31 -10.33 -4.48
CA TRP A 34 -14.85 -9.81 -5.77
C TRP A 34 -14.02 -8.54 -5.55
N VAL A 35 -13.04 -8.29 -6.43
CA VAL A 35 -12.17 -7.11 -6.36
C VAL A 35 -12.45 -6.20 -7.54
N CYS A 36 -12.71 -4.92 -7.27
CA CYS A 36 -12.99 -3.95 -8.31
C CYS A 36 -12.39 -2.58 -7.98
N SER A 37 -12.10 -1.79 -9.01
CA SER A 37 -11.73 -0.39 -8.84
C SER A 37 -12.93 0.46 -8.39
N PRO A 38 -12.72 1.64 -7.79
CA PRO A 38 -13.80 2.57 -7.45
C PRO A 38 -14.66 2.96 -8.67
N HIS A 39 -14.05 3.05 -9.85
CA HIS A 39 -14.77 3.34 -11.09
C HIS A 39 -15.69 2.20 -11.50
N GLN A 40 -15.21 0.96 -11.46
CA GLN A 40 -16.02 -0.23 -11.76
C GLN A 40 -17.20 -0.37 -10.78
N LEU A 41 -16.95 -0.19 -9.47
CA LEU A 41 -18.01 -0.22 -8.47
C LEU A 41 -19.09 0.85 -8.78
N SER A 42 -18.66 2.08 -9.05
CA SER A 42 -19.57 3.17 -9.42
C SER A 42 -20.41 2.80 -10.64
N LYS A 43 -19.77 2.29 -11.70
CA LYS A 43 -20.44 1.86 -12.94
C LYS A 43 -21.47 0.77 -12.68
N ASN A 44 -21.11 -0.28 -11.93
CA ASN A 44 -21.98 -1.42 -11.67
C ASN A 44 -23.23 -1.03 -10.86
N LEU A 45 -23.07 -0.06 -9.95
CA LEU A 45 -24.15 0.49 -9.15
C LEU A 45 -24.93 1.61 -9.85
N GLY A 46 -24.69 1.88 -11.15
CA GLY A 46 -25.45 2.88 -11.92
C GLY A 46 -24.93 4.32 -11.78
N GLY A 47 -23.62 4.50 -11.67
CA GLY A 47 -22.97 5.81 -11.55
C GLY A 47 -22.94 6.37 -10.13
N VAL A 48 -23.19 5.54 -9.12
CA VAL A 48 -23.24 5.98 -7.72
C VAL A 48 -21.84 6.38 -7.25
N PRO A 49 -21.66 7.54 -6.61
CA PRO A 49 -20.37 7.91 -6.05
C PRO A 49 -19.92 6.91 -4.97
N THR A 50 -18.68 6.44 -5.05
CA THR A 50 -18.10 5.54 -4.05
C THR A 50 -17.66 6.26 -2.77
N GLY A 51 -17.48 7.59 -2.84
CA GLY A 51 -17.16 8.42 -1.68
C GLY A 51 -18.29 8.54 -0.66
N ARG A 52 -17.94 8.67 0.62
CA ARG A 52 -18.86 8.86 1.77
C ARG A 52 -19.88 7.73 1.98
N GLY A 53 -19.61 6.52 1.48
CA GLY A 53 -20.40 5.33 1.82
C GLY A 53 -21.73 5.18 1.07
N LYS A 54 -22.08 6.07 0.11
CA LYS A 54 -23.36 6.02 -0.63
C LYS A 54 -23.59 4.71 -1.38
N HIS A 55 -22.51 4.05 -1.81
CA HIS A 55 -22.58 2.72 -2.43
C HIS A 55 -23.20 1.68 -1.49
N ARG A 56 -23.04 1.81 -0.16
CA ARG A 56 -23.61 0.89 0.83
C ARG A 56 -25.13 0.94 0.84
N ASP A 57 -25.71 2.15 0.78
CA ASP A 57 -27.17 2.31 0.76
C ASP A 57 -27.78 1.65 -0.47
N VAL A 58 -27.08 1.76 -1.61
CA VAL A 58 -27.52 1.14 -2.87
C VAL A 58 -27.39 -0.38 -2.82
N ILE A 59 -26.27 -0.90 -2.32
CA ILE A 59 -26.08 -2.35 -2.14
C ILE A 59 -27.15 -2.90 -1.18
N SER A 60 -27.38 -2.26 -0.04
CA SER A 60 -28.41 -2.64 0.92
C SER A 60 -29.83 -2.57 0.33
N ALA A 61 -30.13 -1.59 -0.53
CA ALA A 61 -31.43 -1.49 -1.21
C ALA A 61 -31.60 -2.55 -2.31
N GLN A 62 -30.51 -2.98 -2.93
CA GLN A 62 -30.49 -4.04 -3.94
C GLN A 62 -30.42 -5.44 -3.32
N TRP A 63 -30.00 -5.56 -2.06
CA TRP A 63 -30.01 -6.77 -1.27
C TRP A 63 -31.45 -7.23 -1.03
N LYS A 64 -31.90 -8.17 -1.86
CA LYS A 64 -33.25 -8.71 -1.85
C LYS A 64 -33.17 -10.23 -1.79
N GLY A 65 -33.57 -10.79 -0.66
CA GLY A 65 -33.65 -12.24 -0.44
C GLY A 65 -34.15 -12.54 0.97
N PRO A 66 -34.32 -13.83 1.33
CA PRO A 66 -34.75 -14.24 2.68
C PRO A 66 -33.66 -14.03 3.76
N PHE A 67 -32.56 -13.37 3.41
CA PHE A 67 -31.36 -13.24 4.23
C PHE A 67 -31.53 -12.13 5.27
N SER A 68 -30.92 -12.29 6.44
CA SER A 68 -30.84 -11.21 7.42
C SER A 68 -30.01 -10.03 6.87
N TYR A 69 -30.24 -8.84 7.41
CA TYR A 69 -29.41 -7.67 7.09
C TYR A 69 -27.94 -7.87 7.49
N GLU A 70 -27.67 -8.79 8.43
CA GLU A 70 -26.31 -9.15 8.87
C GLU A 70 -25.53 -9.90 7.79
N LEU A 71 -26.23 -10.56 6.86
CA LEU A 71 -25.67 -11.22 5.68
C LEU A 71 -25.54 -10.30 4.47
N SER A 72 -25.88 -9.02 4.61
CA SER A 72 -25.79 -8.07 3.51
C SER A 72 -24.33 -7.96 3.01
N PRO A 73 -24.11 -8.05 1.68
CA PRO A 73 -22.77 -7.98 1.12
C PRO A 73 -22.14 -6.63 1.44
N SER A 74 -20.85 -6.68 1.76
CA SER A 74 -20.13 -5.52 2.26
C SER A 74 -19.06 -5.06 1.27
N ALA A 75 -19.10 -3.80 0.87
CA ALA A 75 -18.01 -3.17 0.13
C ALA A 75 -16.97 -2.60 1.10
N VAL A 76 -15.80 -3.24 1.16
CA VAL A 76 -14.68 -2.82 2.00
C VAL A 76 -13.60 -2.19 1.13
N PHE A 77 -13.22 -0.96 1.44
CA PHE A 77 -12.14 -0.28 0.72
C PHE A 77 -10.78 -0.75 1.25
N GLY A 78 -10.00 -1.37 0.38
CA GLY A 78 -8.63 -1.80 0.64
C GLY A 78 -7.65 -0.63 0.57
N MET A 79 -6.49 -0.80 1.19
CA MET A 79 -5.42 0.20 1.13
C MET A 79 -4.68 0.21 -0.22
N ASP A 80 -4.90 -0.82 -1.05
CA ASP A 80 -4.46 -0.93 -2.45
C ASP A 80 -5.31 -0.06 -3.40
N GLY A 81 -6.32 0.65 -2.87
CA GLY A 81 -7.20 1.52 -3.64
C GLY A 81 -8.37 0.79 -4.31
N ASN A 82 -8.53 -0.51 -4.07
CA ASN A 82 -9.63 -1.30 -4.61
C ASN A 82 -10.75 -1.52 -3.59
N TYR A 83 -11.95 -1.83 -4.09
CA TYR A 83 -13.06 -2.31 -3.28
C TYR A 83 -13.13 -3.83 -3.33
N TYR A 84 -13.29 -4.41 -2.14
CA TYR A 84 -13.52 -5.83 -1.91
C TYR A 84 -15.01 -5.99 -1.59
N LEU A 85 -15.73 -6.57 -2.53
CA LEU A 85 -17.17 -6.80 -2.48
C LEU A 85 -17.38 -8.15 -1.81
N VAL A 86 -17.47 -8.15 -0.49
CA VAL A 86 -17.59 -9.37 0.31
C VAL A 86 -18.99 -9.93 0.17
N ALA A 87 -19.08 -11.13 -0.42
CA ALA A 87 -20.30 -11.90 -0.57
C ALA A 87 -20.66 -12.64 0.72
N GLU A 88 -19.66 -13.27 1.34
CA GLU A 88 -19.86 -14.17 2.47
C GLU A 88 -18.63 -14.15 3.38
N TRP A 89 -18.84 -14.31 4.68
CA TRP A 89 -17.78 -14.50 5.67
C TRP A 89 -17.61 -15.99 5.99
N ASN A 90 -16.43 -16.39 6.44
CA ASN A 90 -16.17 -17.76 6.93
C ASN A 90 -16.80 -18.03 8.31
N GLU A 91 -18.07 -17.71 8.44
CA GLU A 91 -18.89 -17.88 9.64
C GLU A 91 -20.12 -18.71 9.29
N PRO A 92 -20.73 -19.41 10.27
CA PRO A 92 -21.94 -20.16 10.02
C PRO A 92 -23.12 -19.22 9.68
N HIS A 93 -23.83 -19.52 8.60
CA HIS A 93 -25.04 -18.79 8.20
C HIS A 93 -26.27 -19.67 8.39
N PRO A 94 -26.90 -19.67 9.59
CA PRO A 94 -28.02 -20.55 9.87
C PRO A 94 -29.20 -20.25 8.94
N GLY A 95 -29.73 -21.29 8.28
CA GLY A 95 -30.92 -21.19 7.44
C GLY A 95 -30.68 -20.80 5.97
N HIS A 96 -29.42 -20.63 5.55
CA HIS A 96 -29.08 -20.27 4.18
C HIS A 96 -27.89 -21.10 3.67
N THR A 97 -27.87 -21.39 2.36
CA THR A 97 -26.71 -22.01 1.71
C THR A 97 -25.77 -20.93 1.19
N SER A 98 -24.47 -21.22 1.18
CA SER A 98 -23.44 -20.30 0.66
C SER A 98 -23.73 -19.90 -0.79
N GLU A 99 -24.20 -20.84 -1.63
CA GLU A 99 -24.53 -20.55 -3.03
C GLU A 99 -25.64 -19.50 -3.15
N ALA A 100 -26.68 -19.57 -2.31
CA ALA A 100 -27.78 -18.61 -2.34
C ALA A 100 -27.34 -17.21 -1.89
N ILE A 101 -26.47 -17.15 -0.86
CA ILE A 101 -25.89 -15.88 -0.38
C ILE A 101 -25.03 -15.25 -1.48
N ILE A 102 -24.15 -16.05 -2.11
CA ILE A 102 -23.25 -15.59 -3.17
C ILE A 102 -24.04 -15.10 -4.39
N GLU A 103 -25.07 -15.83 -4.82
CA GLU A 103 -25.90 -15.42 -5.96
C GLU A 103 -26.66 -14.11 -5.68
N ALA A 104 -27.24 -13.98 -4.49
CA ALA A 104 -27.88 -12.74 -4.08
C ALA A 104 -26.87 -11.58 -4.02
N ALA A 105 -25.64 -11.86 -3.59
CA ALA A 105 -24.60 -10.84 -3.43
C ALA A 105 -24.14 -10.38 -4.81
N ARG A 106 -23.92 -11.32 -5.73
CA ARG A 106 -23.58 -11.09 -7.14
C ARG A 106 -24.55 -10.10 -7.77
N LYS A 107 -25.86 -10.31 -7.56
CA LYS A 107 -26.92 -9.42 -8.05
C LYS A 107 -26.91 -8.05 -7.37
N ALA A 108 -26.75 -8.02 -6.05
CA ALA A 108 -26.81 -6.77 -5.26
C ALA A 108 -25.60 -5.84 -5.48
N VAL A 109 -24.43 -6.39 -5.83
CA VAL A 109 -23.25 -5.59 -6.17
C VAL A 109 -23.08 -5.36 -7.68
N GLY A 110 -23.99 -5.91 -8.49
CA GLY A 110 -24.02 -5.73 -9.94
C GLY A 110 -22.88 -6.41 -10.68
N VAL A 111 -22.37 -7.54 -10.17
CA VAL A 111 -21.31 -8.33 -10.82
C VAL A 111 -21.78 -8.91 -12.16
N ASP A 112 -23.06 -9.23 -12.31
CA ASP A 112 -23.63 -9.71 -13.58
C ASP A 112 -23.45 -8.72 -14.75
N LYS A 113 -23.21 -7.44 -14.45
CA LYS A 113 -22.97 -6.39 -15.46
C LYS A 113 -21.52 -6.32 -15.94
N ASP A 114 -20.59 -6.95 -15.21
CA ASP A 114 -19.17 -6.95 -15.50
C ASP A 114 -18.57 -8.34 -15.30
N VAL A 115 -18.54 -9.11 -16.39
CA VAL A 115 -18.00 -10.48 -16.44
C VAL A 115 -16.54 -10.55 -15.96
N THR A 116 -15.80 -9.44 -16.04
CA THR A 116 -14.40 -9.41 -15.58
C THR A 116 -14.27 -9.56 -14.07
N LEU A 117 -15.32 -9.19 -13.31
CA LEU A 117 -15.30 -9.31 -11.86
C LEU A 117 -15.36 -10.76 -11.41
N GLU A 118 -16.08 -11.63 -12.11
CA GLU A 118 -16.24 -13.03 -11.69
C GLU A 118 -14.88 -13.75 -11.60
N ALA A 119 -13.94 -13.42 -12.47
CA ALA A 119 -12.58 -13.94 -12.45
C ALA A 119 -11.75 -13.51 -11.21
N THR A 120 -12.22 -12.52 -10.46
CA THR A 120 -11.54 -11.99 -9.26
C THR A 120 -12.04 -12.62 -7.96
N LEU A 121 -13.07 -13.47 -8.00
CA LEU A 121 -13.68 -14.04 -6.80
C LEU A 121 -12.71 -14.96 -6.06
N GLN A 122 -12.31 -14.56 -4.85
CA GLN A 122 -11.38 -15.32 -4.00
C GLN A 122 -11.69 -15.08 -2.52
N TRP A 123 -11.23 -15.98 -1.65
CA TRP A 123 -11.25 -15.75 -0.22
C TRP A 123 -10.10 -14.84 0.18
N TYR A 124 -10.39 -13.77 0.91
CA TYR A 124 -9.41 -12.83 1.43
C TYR A 124 -9.42 -12.83 2.94
N ARG A 125 -8.24 -12.83 3.56
CA ARG A 125 -8.09 -12.68 5.00
C ARG A 125 -8.22 -11.20 5.42
N PHE A 126 -8.99 -10.95 6.47
CA PHE A 126 -9.24 -9.60 7.01
C PHE A 126 -8.50 -9.37 8.35
N PRO A 127 -8.15 -8.10 8.68
CA PRO A 127 -8.39 -6.88 7.91
C PRO A 127 -7.49 -6.75 6.66
N LEU A 128 -7.93 -6.00 5.64
CA LEU A 128 -7.20 -5.84 4.36
C LEU A 128 -5.93 -4.96 4.46
N THR A 129 -5.64 -4.39 5.62
CA THR A 129 -4.42 -3.62 5.89
C THR A 129 -3.13 -4.43 5.64
N TRP A 130 -3.23 -5.75 5.62
CA TRP A 130 -2.14 -6.68 5.34
C TRP A 130 -1.82 -6.83 3.84
N LEU A 131 -2.71 -6.38 2.94
CA LEU A 131 -2.48 -6.41 1.48
C LEU A 131 -1.49 -5.33 1.04
N VAL A 132 -1.48 -4.14 1.65
CA VAL A 132 -0.41 -3.15 1.40
C VAL A 132 0.94 -3.60 1.96
N GLN A 133 0.92 -4.41 3.02
CA GLN A 133 2.14 -5.07 3.46
C GLN A 133 2.62 -6.11 2.45
N GLU A 134 1.72 -6.73 1.66
CA GLU A 134 2.03 -7.64 0.55
C GLU A 134 2.76 -6.94 -0.60
N GLU A 135 2.27 -5.78 -1.04
CA GLU A 135 2.97 -4.97 -2.05
C GLU A 135 4.35 -4.55 -1.55
N ARG A 136 4.43 -4.04 -0.32
CA ARG A 136 5.71 -3.67 0.30
C ARG A 136 6.66 -4.86 0.47
N GLU A 137 6.16 -6.05 0.79
CA GLU A 137 6.97 -7.26 0.92
C GLU A 137 7.41 -7.79 -0.44
N LYS A 138 6.54 -7.75 -1.47
CA LYS A 138 6.88 -8.09 -2.85
C LYS A 138 7.90 -7.12 -3.43
N GLU A 139 7.72 -5.82 -3.23
CA GLU A 139 8.69 -4.79 -3.59
C GLU A 139 10.01 -5.01 -2.86
N LYS A 140 10.00 -5.27 -1.54
CA LYS A 140 11.21 -5.60 -0.78
C LYS A 140 11.90 -6.88 -1.27
N LEU A 141 11.14 -7.90 -1.68
CA LEU A 141 11.69 -9.15 -2.19
C LEU A 141 12.22 -8.98 -3.63
N ALA A 142 11.55 -8.18 -4.46
CA ALA A 142 12.04 -7.80 -5.78
C ALA A 142 13.33 -6.96 -5.69
N LEU A 143 13.37 -6.02 -4.74
CA LEU A 143 14.57 -5.25 -4.40
C LEU A 143 15.68 -6.14 -3.86
N LYS A 144 15.39 -7.09 -2.95
CA LYS A 144 16.37 -8.08 -2.45
C LYS A 144 16.86 -9.04 -3.54
N GLY A 145 16.03 -9.35 -4.53
CA GLY A 145 16.42 -10.15 -5.70
C GLY A 145 17.41 -9.41 -6.61
N MET A 146 17.35 -8.08 -6.64
CA MET A 146 18.32 -7.20 -7.29
C MET A 146 19.55 -6.89 -6.41
N GLU A 147 19.42 -7.01 -5.09
CA GLU A 147 20.47 -6.78 -4.09
C GLU A 147 21.43 -7.99 -3.97
N LYS A 148 21.98 -8.46 -5.10
CA LYS A 148 23.18 -9.31 -5.11
C LYS A 148 24.49 -8.52 -5.30
N PHE A 149 24.44 -7.20 -5.36
CA PHE A 149 25.64 -6.37 -5.38
C PHE A 149 25.71 -5.45 -4.15
N THR A 150 26.77 -5.69 -3.37
CA THR A 150 27.41 -4.82 -2.38
C THR A 150 26.59 -4.37 -1.17
N LYS A 151 26.75 -5.09 -0.05
CA LYS A 151 26.50 -4.54 1.29
C LYS A 151 27.75 -3.78 1.76
N PRO A 152 27.64 -2.55 2.30
CA PRO A 152 28.70 -1.97 3.13
C PRO A 152 28.52 -2.41 4.59
N THR A 153 29.65 -2.66 5.24
CA THR A 153 29.82 -3.04 6.65
C THR A 153 29.50 -1.93 7.66
N PRO A 154 29.30 -2.25 8.95
CA PRO A 154 28.77 -1.30 9.94
C PRO A 154 29.82 -0.59 10.83
N TRP A 155 29.39 0.55 11.42
CA TRP A 155 29.94 1.41 12.52
C TRP A 155 31.02 2.46 12.12
N CYS A 156 31.20 3.67 12.71
CA CYS A 156 30.94 4.26 14.04
C CYS A 156 30.80 5.82 13.94
N ASN A 157 30.35 6.49 15.01
CA ASN A 157 30.39 7.97 15.19
C ASN A 157 31.77 8.47 15.67
N LEU A 158 32.25 9.63 15.19
CA LEU A 158 32.62 10.81 16.01
C LEU A 158 33.09 11.98 15.11
N ASP A 159 32.46 13.15 15.33
CA ASP A 159 32.92 14.51 15.07
C ASP A 159 33.51 14.85 13.68
N ASN A 160 32.61 15.21 12.75
CA ASN A 160 32.89 15.86 11.45
C ASN A 160 33.82 15.11 10.46
N LEU A 161 33.84 13.78 10.51
CA LEU A 161 34.36 12.93 9.45
C LEU A 161 33.20 12.10 8.85
N ALA A 162 32.90 12.26 7.56
CA ALA A 162 31.93 11.41 6.88
C ALA A 162 32.50 9.99 6.77
N ALA A 163 32.03 9.09 7.64
CA ALA A 163 32.58 7.76 7.90
C ALA A 163 32.36 6.71 6.78
N SER A 164 32.64 7.05 5.51
CA SER A 164 32.85 6.00 4.50
C SER A 164 33.91 6.28 3.44
N VAL A 165 34.46 7.51 3.33
CA VAL A 165 35.67 7.77 2.55
C VAL A 165 36.31 9.04 3.11
N CYS A 166 37.63 9.05 3.34
CA CYS A 166 38.46 10.23 3.65
C CYS A 166 38.28 11.35 2.60
N THR A 167 37.14 12.00 2.59
CA THR A 167 36.81 13.09 1.67
C THR A 167 36.17 14.19 2.50
N VAL A 168 36.85 15.32 2.59
CA VAL A 168 36.35 16.51 3.28
C VAL A 168 34.99 16.89 2.68
N LEU A 169 33.96 16.95 3.52
CA LEU A 169 32.65 17.48 3.13
C LEU A 169 32.70 18.99 3.34
N LYS A 170 32.77 19.76 2.26
CA LYS A 170 32.83 21.23 2.32
C LYS A 170 31.46 21.88 2.59
N TYR A 171 30.43 21.08 2.85
CA TYR A 171 29.07 21.57 3.09
C TYR A 171 28.83 21.71 4.59
N ASN A 172 28.59 22.95 5.03
CA ASN A 172 28.12 23.25 6.39
C ASN A 172 26.61 23.48 6.38
N GLU A 173 25.91 22.84 7.31
CA GLU A 173 24.48 23.12 7.48
C GLU A 173 24.29 24.59 7.90
N PRO A 174 23.37 25.33 7.25
CA PRO A 174 23.09 26.71 7.61
C PRO A 174 22.38 26.77 8.99
N PRO A 175 22.55 27.85 9.76
CA PRO A 175 21.98 27.96 11.11
C PRO A 175 20.44 27.93 11.14
N GLU A 176 19.78 28.20 10.02
CA GLU A 176 18.32 28.09 9.87
C GLU A 176 17.84 26.69 9.44
N ALA A 177 18.75 25.72 9.29
CA ALA A 177 18.39 24.34 9.00
C ALA A 177 17.56 23.76 10.14
N ARG A 178 16.40 23.19 9.80
CA ARG A 178 15.46 22.62 10.76
C ARG A 178 14.92 21.31 10.21
N LYS A 179 14.69 20.36 11.10
CA LYS A 179 14.04 19.08 10.78
C LYS A 179 12.60 19.31 10.36
N LEU A 180 12.10 18.42 9.49
CA LEU A 180 10.70 18.44 9.08
C LEU A 180 9.79 17.96 10.21
N VAL A 181 8.67 18.67 10.41
CA VAL A 181 7.59 18.24 11.31
C VAL A 181 6.82 17.04 10.72
N ILE A 182 6.76 16.95 9.38
CA ILE A 182 6.08 15.90 8.62
C ILE A 182 7.05 15.40 7.54
N GLY A 183 7.28 14.08 7.48
CA GLY A 183 8.17 13.48 6.49
C GLY A 183 7.58 13.64 5.10
N ARG A 184 8.44 13.77 4.10
CA ARG A 184 8.04 14.03 2.72
C ARG A 184 8.72 13.05 1.78
N TRP A 185 8.06 12.79 0.66
CA TRP A 185 8.58 11.94 -0.40
C TRP A 185 9.14 12.81 -1.52
N LEU A 186 10.32 12.43 -2.01
CA LEU A 186 10.96 13.01 -3.19
C LEU A 186 10.84 12.00 -4.33
N TYR A 187 10.18 12.40 -5.41
CA TYR A 187 10.00 11.59 -6.60
C TYR A 187 10.92 12.07 -7.71
N VAL A 188 11.73 11.18 -8.26
CA VAL A 188 12.62 11.47 -9.40
C VAL A 188 12.01 10.89 -10.67
N PHE A 189 11.78 11.76 -11.65
CA PHE A 189 11.29 11.41 -12.97
C PHE A 189 12.42 11.55 -13.99
N LYS A 190 12.56 10.60 -14.92
CA LYS A 190 13.50 10.72 -16.05
C LYS A 190 12.76 11.40 -17.21
N ALA A 191 13.41 12.37 -17.87
CA ALA A 191 12.78 13.14 -18.94
C ALA A 191 12.18 12.29 -20.08
N GLU A 192 12.74 11.10 -20.33
CA GLU A 192 12.34 10.19 -21.40
C GLU A 192 11.17 9.25 -21.02
N ALA A 193 10.71 9.24 -19.77
CA ALA A 193 9.58 8.40 -19.35
C ALA A 193 8.82 9.01 -18.15
N PRO A 194 7.47 9.09 -18.18
CA PRO A 194 6.67 9.62 -17.07
C PRO A 194 6.58 8.67 -15.85
N LYS A 195 7.42 7.64 -15.78
CA LYS A 195 7.46 6.68 -14.66
C LYS A 195 8.41 7.19 -13.57
N ILE A 196 7.98 7.08 -12.32
CA ILE A 196 8.82 7.36 -11.14
C ILE A 196 9.99 6.37 -11.16
N TYR A 197 11.21 6.90 -11.20
CA TYR A 197 12.41 6.07 -11.29
C TYR A 197 12.97 5.75 -9.91
N LEU A 198 12.90 6.72 -8.99
CA LEU A 198 13.39 6.61 -7.62
C LEU A 198 12.47 7.40 -6.69
N GLU A 199 12.14 6.80 -5.55
CA GLU A 199 11.42 7.43 -4.46
C GLU A 199 12.34 7.51 -3.24
N TYR A 200 12.61 8.73 -2.77
CA TYR A 200 13.44 8.97 -1.59
C TYR A 200 12.57 9.55 -0.48
N TYR A 201 12.59 8.89 0.68
CA TYR A 201 11.92 9.41 1.86
C TYR A 201 12.82 10.42 2.58
N ILE A 202 12.39 11.69 2.56
CA ILE A 202 12.96 12.76 3.39
C ILE A 202 12.32 12.63 4.76
N SER A 203 13.04 11.93 5.64
CA SER A 203 12.64 11.66 7.01
C SER A 203 12.56 12.91 7.90
N LYS A 204 11.85 12.79 9.01
CA LYS A 204 11.80 13.83 10.06
C LYS A 204 13.06 13.89 10.92
N THR A 205 13.97 12.92 10.78
CA THR A 205 15.10 12.77 11.71
C THR A 205 16.33 13.55 11.27
N GLN A 206 16.45 13.89 9.99
CA GLN A 206 17.57 14.61 9.39
C GLN A 206 17.13 15.95 8.76
N SER A 207 17.97 16.97 8.86
CA SER A 207 17.78 18.32 8.30
C SER A 207 18.39 18.51 6.91
N THR A 208 19.37 17.69 6.54
CA THR A 208 20.09 17.74 5.26
C THR A 208 20.32 16.34 4.70
N TYR A 209 20.27 16.23 3.38
CA TYR A 209 20.51 15.04 2.59
C TYR A 209 21.50 15.38 1.48
N LEU A 210 22.60 14.61 1.38
CA LEU A 210 23.58 14.75 0.31
C LEU A 210 23.24 13.80 -0.84
N ILE A 211 23.20 14.34 -2.05
CA ILE A 211 23.00 13.59 -3.29
C ILE A 211 24.34 13.56 -4.03
N GLY A 212 24.77 12.37 -4.39
CA GLY A 212 26.00 12.11 -5.12
C GLY A 212 25.79 11.10 -6.23
N GLU A 213 26.89 10.56 -6.72
CA GLU A 213 26.95 9.58 -7.81
C GLU A 213 25.94 8.41 -7.61
N THR A 214 24.92 8.39 -8.47
CA THR A 214 23.86 7.35 -8.52
C THR A 214 24.03 6.42 -9.72
N GLY A 215 25.24 6.39 -10.32
CA GLY A 215 25.54 5.63 -11.54
C GLY A 215 25.38 6.41 -12.85
N HIS A 216 25.11 7.73 -12.79
CA HIS A 216 25.12 8.60 -13.97
C HIS A 216 26.53 9.21 -14.19
N PRO A 217 27.12 9.12 -15.39
CA PRO A 217 28.53 9.50 -15.62
C PRO A 217 28.81 11.01 -15.44
N SER A 218 27.78 11.85 -15.38
CA SER A 218 27.92 13.30 -15.13
C SER A 218 27.76 13.72 -13.66
N CYS A 219 27.47 12.78 -12.74
CA CYS A 219 27.22 13.11 -11.34
C CYS A 219 28.46 12.88 -10.48
N SER A 220 28.98 13.96 -9.88
CA SER A 220 30.07 13.88 -8.93
C SER A 220 29.68 13.15 -7.64
N LYS A 221 30.68 12.59 -6.93
CA LYS A 221 30.49 11.92 -5.63
C LYS A 221 29.76 12.76 -4.58
N LYS A 222 29.85 14.08 -4.67
CA LYS A 222 29.11 15.07 -3.86
C LYS A 222 28.54 16.10 -4.84
N HIS A 223 27.32 15.89 -5.31
CA HIS A 223 26.76 16.68 -6.41
C HIS A 223 25.87 17.82 -5.90
N ALA A 224 24.96 17.50 -4.99
CA ALA A 224 24.02 18.48 -4.44
C ALA A 224 23.66 18.16 -3.00
N ALA A 225 23.33 19.18 -2.21
CA ALA A 225 22.76 19.01 -0.88
C ALA A 225 21.34 19.58 -0.86
N ILE A 226 20.40 18.78 -0.37
CA ILE A 226 19.04 19.21 -0.05
C ILE A 226 18.99 19.44 1.44
N HIS A 227 18.55 20.61 1.87
CA HIS A 227 18.33 20.90 3.28
C HIS A 227 17.00 21.60 3.48
N THR A 228 16.39 21.38 4.64
CA THR A 228 15.11 21.98 4.99
C THR A 228 15.31 23.16 5.93
N ARG A 229 14.74 24.32 5.58
CA ARG A 229 14.72 25.53 6.41
C ARG A 229 13.28 25.91 6.76
N ARG A 230 13.13 26.66 7.85
CA ARG A 230 11.83 27.22 8.27
C ARG A 230 11.80 28.71 7.92
N ASN A 231 11.14 29.08 6.82
CA ASN A 231 10.88 30.50 6.49
C ASN A 231 9.52 30.94 7.05
N LEU A 232 9.47 32.16 7.62
CA LEU A 232 8.30 32.73 8.33
C LEU A 232 7.09 33.01 7.40
N THR A 233 7.28 33.03 6.08
CA THR A 233 6.22 33.23 5.09
C THR A 233 5.79 31.90 4.46
N ARG A 234 4.96 31.16 5.22
CA ARG A 234 3.91 30.20 4.79
C ARG A 234 4.08 29.30 3.54
N ALA A 235 5.31 28.95 3.15
CA ALA A 235 5.60 27.87 2.21
C ALA A 235 6.94 27.20 2.52
N LEU A 236 6.92 25.87 2.63
CA LEU A 236 8.12 25.03 2.78
C LEU A 236 8.76 24.87 1.39
N PHE A 237 9.80 25.66 1.10
CA PHE A 237 10.60 25.52 -0.12
C PHE A 237 11.76 24.57 0.12
N ALA A 238 11.97 23.62 -0.81
CA ALA A 238 13.21 22.86 -0.89
C ALA A 238 14.18 23.65 -1.78
N ASN A 239 15.24 24.19 -1.20
CA ASN A 239 16.31 24.83 -1.98
C ASN A 239 17.38 23.79 -2.29
N ILE A 240 17.65 23.58 -3.57
CA ILE A 240 18.77 22.75 -4.03
C ILE A 240 20.03 23.62 -4.00
N ALA A 241 20.97 23.29 -3.11
CA ALA A 241 22.29 23.89 -3.13
C ALA A 241 23.23 22.97 -3.93
N LEU A 242 23.78 23.49 -5.04
CA LEU A 242 24.82 22.81 -5.80
C LEU A 242 26.16 22.96 -5.06
N ALA A 243 26.72 21.83 -4.65
CA ALA A 243 28.06 21.81 -4.05
C ALA A 243 29.07 21.60 -5.18
N VAL A 244 29.72 22.67 -5.63
CA VAL A 244 30.82 22.57 -6.60
C VAL A 244 32.08 22.16 -5.84
N SER A 245 32.60 20.98 -6.14
CA SER A 245 33.96 20.57 -5.76
C SER A 245 34.87 20.73 -6.97
N SER A 246 35.79 21.69 -6.91
CA SER A 246 37.02 21.69 -7.71
C SER A 246 38.00 20.67 -7.16
#